data_AF-A0A929Y1M1-F1
#
_entry.id   AF-A0A929Y1M1-F1
#
_cell.length_a   1.000
_cell.length_b   1.000
_cell.length_c   1.000
_cell.angle_alpha   90.00
_cell.angle_beta   90.00
_cell.angle_gamma   90.00
#
_symmetry.space_group_name_H-M   'P 1'
#
loop_
_entity.id
_entity.type
_entity.pdbx_description
1 polymer ?
#
loop_
_entity_poly.entity_id
_entity_poly.type
_entity_poly.pdbx_seq_one_letter_code
_entity_poly.pdbx_strand_id
1 'polypeptide(L)'
;MNTRDEFLDKAAKTRRGITSQLNQKHIKYNWHEADASVLEGIFARGDRKLSAVIQSAYQKGCMFDAWGEFFHYDLWLESFASCQIDMDFYVSRIRGEQEIFPWEHLSCGVSKAFLYREWKRAKEGQVTPNCRVSCSGCCSKNYSRFGTVCPGSSVG
;
A
#
# COMPACT_ATOMS: atom_id res chain seq x y z
N MET A 1 -2.42 -8.62 8.99
CA MET A 1 -2.18 -8.69 7.53
C MET A 1 -2.18 -10.16 7.18
N ASN A 2 -2.67 -10.56 6.01
CA ASN A 2 -2.73 -12.00 5.68
C ASN A 2 -1.33 -12.55 5.46
N THR A 3 -1.06 -13.77 5.91
CA THR A 3 0.18 -14.49 5.55
C THR A 3 0.17 -14.89 4.07
N ARG A 4 1.32 -15.27 3.51
CA ARG A 4 1.42 -15.77 2.12
C ARG A 4 0.43 -16.91 1.87
N ASP A 5 0.33 -17.85 2.81
CA ASP A 5 -0.56 -19.01 2.69
C ASP A 5 -2.04 -18.62 2.77
N GLU A 6 -2.39 -17.70 3.66
CA GLU A 6 -3.76 -17.15 3.73
C GLU A 6 -4.14 -16.39 2.47
N PHE A 7 -3.17 -15.69 1.86
CA PHE A 7 -3.36 -14.99 0.59
C PHE A 7 -3.62 -16.00 -0.54
N LEU A 8 -2.79 -17.06 -0.64
CA LEU A 8 -2.96 -18.13 -1.62
C LEU A 8 -4.30 -18.85 -1.45
N ASP A 9 -4.72 -19.15 -0.22
CA ASP A 9 -6.02 -19.79 0.04
C ASP A 9 -7.19 -18.90 -0.34
N LYS A 10 -7.15 -17.60 0.01
CA LYS A 10 -8.17 -16.62 -0.39
C LYS A 10 -8.28 -16.51 -1.90
N ALA A 11 -7.13 -16.44 -2.55
CA ALA A 11 -7.10 -16.25 -3.98
C ALA A 11 -7.53 -17.57 -4.69
N ALA A 12 -7.20 -18.76 -4.15
CA ALA A 12 -7.76 -20.04 -4.60
C ALA A 12 -9.29 -20.15 -4.40
N LYS A 13 -9.82 -19.62 -3.29
CA LYS A 13 -11.28 -19.49 -3.08
C LYS A 13 -11.93 -18.62 -4.16
N THR A 14 -11.34 -17.46 -4.47
CA THR A 14 -11.82 -16.56 -5.53
C THR A 14 -11.78 -17.24 -6.90
N ARG A 15 -10.69 -17.92 -7.23
CA ARG A 15 -10.56 -18.66 -8.50
C ARG A 15 -11.61 -19.75 -8.62
N ARG A 16 -11.81 -20.57 -7.58
CA ARG A 16 -12.87 -21.59 -7.54
C ARG A 16 -14.26 -20.98 -7.71
N GLY A 17 -14.51 -19.85 -7.04
CA GLY A 17 -15.75 -19.10 -7.18
C GLY A 17 -16.00 -18.68 -8.63
N ILE A 18 -15.01 -18.08 -9.29
CA ILE A 18 -15.11 -17.66 -10.70
C ILE A 18 -15.32 -18.85 -11.64
N THR A 19 -14.56 -19.94 -11.47
CA THR A 19 -14.68 -21.14 -12.31
C THR A 19 -16.01 -21.87 -12.11
N SER A 20 -16.66 -21.74 -10.94
CA SER A 20 -17.98 -22.32 -10.69
C SER A 20 -19.14 -21.57 -11.37
N GLN A 21 -18.89 -20.39 -11.94
CA GLN A 21 -19.94 -19.60 -12.57
C GLN A 21 -20.31 -20.09 -13.97
N LEU A 22 -21.60 -20.10 -14.28
CA LEU A 22 -22.13 -20.48 -15.60
C LEU A 22 -21.61 -19.59 -16.73
N ASN A 23 -21.34 -18.31 -16.43
CA ASN A 23 -20.81 -17.32 -17.37
C ASN A 23 -19.29 -17.17 -17.34
N GLN A 24 -18.54 -18.12 -16.75
CA GLN A 24 -17.09 -18.05 -16.61
C GLN A 24 -16.32 -17.70 -17.90
N LYS A 25 -16.84 -18.10 -19.07
CA LYS A 25 -16.25 -17.79 -20.38
C LYS A 25 -16.22 -16.29 -20.71
N HIS A 26 -17.03 -15.49 -20.00
CA HIS A 26 -17.09 -14.03 -20.10
C HIS A 26 -16.38 -13.32 -18.94
N ILE A 27 -15.76 -14.06 -18.02
CA ILE A 27 -15.04 -13.51 -16.86
C ILE A 27 -13.54 -13.61 -17.10
N LYS A 28 -12.86 -12.47 -17.21
CA LYS A 28 -11.40 -12.41 -17.28
C LYS A 28 -10.83 -12.23 -15.87
N TYR A 29 -10.02 -13.20 -15.42
CA TYR A 29 -9.38 -13.17 -14.11
C TYR A 29 -7.85 -13.17 -14.26
N ASN A 30 -7.20 -12.09 -13.83
CA ASN A 30 -5.75 -11.94 -13.88
C ASN A 30 -5.17 -12.21 -12.48
N TRP A 31 -4.18 -13.11 -12.38
CA TRP A 31 -3.59 -13.55 -11.11
C TRP A 31 -2.17 -13.03 -10.87
N HIS A 32 -1.43 -12.74 -11.93
CA HIS A 32 -0.01 -12.33 -11.86
C HIS A 32 0.24 -11.05 -11.05
N GLU A 33 -0.82 -10.27 -10.73
CA GLU A 33 -0.71 -9.04 -9.96
C GLU A 33 -0.38 -9.25 -8.48
N ALA A 34 -0.47 -10.47 -7.96
CA ALA A 34 -0.16 -10.75 -6.55
C ALA A 34 1.31 -10.46 -6.19
N ASP A 35 2.25 -10.93 -7.00
CA ASP A 35 3.68 -10.77 -6.73
C ASP A 35 4.12 -9.30 -6.90
N ALA A 36 3.58 -8.62 -7.92
CA ALA A 36 3.75 -7.18 -8.09
C ALA A 36 3.17 -6.39 -6.89
N SER A 37 1.98 -6.76 -6.41
CA SER A 37 1.35 -6.13 -5.23
C SER A 37 2.20 -6.28 -3.96
N VAL A 38 2.93 -7.40 -3.82
CA VAL A 38 3.86 -7.61 -2.71
C VAL A 38 5.00 -6.60 -2.80
N LEU A 39 5.64 -6.46 -3.97
CA LEU A 39 6.71 -5.49 -4.19
C LEU A 39 6.24 -4.05 -3.99
N GLU A 40 5.06 -3.68 -4.51
CA GLU A 40 4.43 -2.38 -4.25
C GLU A 40 4.26 -2.15 -2.75
N GLY A 41 3.78 -3.17 -2.02
CA GLY A 41 3.63 -3.13 -0.58
C GLY A 41 4.94 -2.91 0.17
N ILE A 42 6.06 -3.45 -0.34
CA ILE A 42 7.40 -3.28 0.21
C ILE A 42 7.92 -1.87 -0.07
N PHE A 43 7.88 -1.43 -1.33
CA PHE A 43 8.43 -0.13 -1.73
C PHE A 43 7.62 1.05 -1.18
N ALA A 44 6.30 0.93 -1.08
CA ALA A 44 5.46 1.91 -0.40
C ALA A 44 5.84 2.09 1.09
N ARG A 45 6.51 1.10 1.68
CA ARG A 45 7.00 1.10 3.06
C ARG A 45 8.52 1.13 3.16
N GLY A 46 9.19 1.44 2.06
CA GLY A 46 10.63 1.35 1.92
C GLY A 46 11.38 2.36 2.78
N ASP A 47 12.55 1.96 3.24
CA ASP A 47 13.56 2.84 3.81
C ASP A 47 14.82 2.85 2.92
N ARG A 48 15.87 3.54 3.37
CA ARG A 48 17.13 3.65 2.61
C ARG A 48 17.77 2.29 2.31
N LYS A 49 17.44 1.22 3.04
CA LYS A 49 18.03 -0.11 2.83
C LYS A 49 17.59 -0.71 1.50
N LEU A 50 16.37 -0.41 1.05
CA LEU A 50 15.86 -0.90 -0.23
C LEU A 50 16.63 -0.34 -1.44
N SER A 51 17.41 0.73 -1.27
CA SER A 51 18.23 1.27 -2.37
C SER A 51 19.22 0.24 -2.92
N ALA A 52 19.83 -0.57 -2.05
CA ALA A 52 20.73 -1.64 -2.46
C ALA A 52 20.01 -2.75 -3.25
N VAL A 53 18.78 -3.08 -2.85
CA VAL A 53 17.95 -4.09 -3.54
C VAL A 53 17.55 -3.60 -4.93
N ILE A 54 17.13 -2.33 -5.05
CA ILE A 54 16.81 -1.72 -6.35
C ILE A 54 18.03 -1.72 -7.28
N GLN A 55 19.21 -1.37 -6.75
CA GLN A 55 20.44 -1.39 -7.53
C GLN A 55 20.80 -2.82 -7.98
N SER A 56 20.69 -3.81 -7.10
CA SER A 56 20.93 -5.22 -7.44
C SER A 56 19.96 -5.71 -8.52
N ALA A 57 18.66 -5.43 -8.36
CA ALA A 57 17.64 -5.84 -9.32
C ALA A 57 17.91 -5.23 -10.71
N TYR A 58 18.25 -3.94 -10.75
CA TYR A 58 18.65 -3.27 -11.99
C TYR A 58 19.88 -3.92 -12.64
N GLN A 59 20.92 -4.23 -11.87
CA GLN A 59 22.13 -4.90 -12.37
C GLN A 59 21.85 -6.31 -12.92
N LYS A 60 20.83 -6.99 -12.39
CA LYS A 60 20.36 -8.30 -12.86
C LYS A 60 19.45 -8.23 -14.09
N GLY A 61 19.09 -7.03 -14.54
CA GLY A 61 18.28 -6.81 -15.75
C GLY A 61 16.79 -6.57 -15.49
N CYS A 62 16.35 -6.36 -14.24
CA CYS A 62 14.99 -5.90 -13.97
C CYS A 62 14.79 -4.49 -14.53
N MET A 63 13.98 -4.39 -15.58
CA MET A 63 13.50 -3.12 -16.15
C MET A 63 12.07 -3.31 -16.65
N PHE A 64 11.29 -2.23 -16.64
CA PHE A 64 9.91 -2.24 -17.12
C PHE A 64 8.99 -3.22 -16.35
N ASP A 65 9.20 -3.39 -15.04
CA ASP A 65 8.41 -4.27 -14.18
C ASP A 65 6.90 -3.92 -14.11
N ALA A 66 6.50 -2.74 -14.60
CA ALA A 66 5.08 -2.36 -14.74
C ALA A 66 4.36 -3.13 -15.86
N TRP A 67 5.10 -3.75 -16.78
CA TRP A 67 4.56 -4.57 -17.86
C TRP A 67 4.84 -6.04 -17.55
N GLY A 68 3.77 -6.84 -17.38
CA GLY A 68 3.89 -8.22 -16.90
C GLY A 68 4.82 -9.13 -17.72
N GLU A 69 5.06 -8.82 -18.99
CA GLU A 69 5.99 -9.57 -19.87
C GLU A 69 7.46 -9.40 -19.49
N PHE A 70 7.80 -8.28 -18.82
CA PHE A 70 9.14 -7.95 -18.35
C PHE A 70 9.28 -8.11 -16.83
N PHE A 71 8.22 -8.54 -16.16
CA PHE A 71 8.20 -8.70 -14.72
C PHE A 71 8.86 -10.02 -14.31
N HIS A 72 10.06 -9.93 -13.76
CA HIS A 72 10.86 -11.07 -13.35
C HIS A 72 10.97 -11.14 -11.82
N TYR A 73 9.95 -11.70 -11.18
CA TYR A 73 9.88 -11.79 -9.72
C TYR A 73 11.04 -12.57 -9.09
N ASP A 74 11.54 -13.60 -9.76
CA ASP A 74 12.67 -14.41 -9.26
C ASP A 74 13.94 -13.56 -9.07
N LEU A 75 14.22 -12.64 -9.99
CA LEU A 75 15.36 -11.72 -9.89
C LEU A 75 15.23 -10.74 -8.72
N TRP A 76 13.99 -10.36 -8.38
CA TRP A 76 13.71 -9.59 -7.17
C TRP A 76 14.00 -10.40 -5.92
N LEU A 77 13.49 -11.64 -5.83
CA LEU A 77 13.76 -12.54 -4.69
C LEU A 77 15.26 -12.74 -4.47
N GLU A 78 16.01 -13.00 -5.55
CA GLU A 78 17.46 -13.12 -5.46
C GLU A 78 18.13 -11.82 -5.01
N SER A 79 17.63 -10.65 -5.42
CA SER A 79 18.18 -9.34 -5.03
C SER A 79 17.94 -9.05 -3.55
N PHE A 80 16.75 -9.37 -3.03
CA PHE A 80 16.48 -9.32 -1.59
C PHE A 80 17.39 -10.26 -0.81
N ALA A 81 17.57 -11.49 -1.30
CA ALA A 81 18.47 -12.47 -0.68
C ALA A 81 19.94 -12.00 -0.68
N SER A 82 20.45 -11.48 -1.81
CA SER A 82 21.83 -11.00 -1.90
C SER A 82 22.10 -9.78 -1.02
N CYS A 83 21.10 -8.92 -0.82
CA CYS A 83 21.21 -7.77 0.07
C CYS A 83 20.91 -8.12 1.55
N GLN A 84 20.57 -9.38 1.85
CA GLN A 84 20.20 -9.84 3.19
C GLN A 84 19.04 -9.03 3.79
N ILE A 85 18.07 -8.64 2.95
CA ILE A 85 16.89 -7.89 3.36
C ILE A 85 15.69 -8.82 3.37
N ASP A 86 15.07 -8.95 4.54
CA ASP A 86 13.83 -9.68 4.71
C ASP A 86 12.64 -8.87 4.17
N MET A 87 11.89 -9.46 3.24
CA MET A 87 10.67 -8.87 2.67
C MET A 87 9.54 -8.80 3.71
N ASP A 88 9.44 -9.78 4.60
CA ASP A 88 8.37 -9.88 5.59
C ASP A 88 8.41 -8.73 6.61
N PHE A 89 9.62 -8.22 6.88
CA PHE A 89 9.82 -6.99 7.66
C PHE A 89 8.95 -5.83 7.17
N TYR A 90 8.78 -5.69 5.85
CA TYR A 90 8.01 -4.60 5.27
C TYR A 90 6.52 -4.92 5.18
N VAL A 91 6.16 -6.16 4.84
CA VAL A 91 4.78 -6.55 4.51
C VAL A 91 3.97 -7.01 5.72
N SER A 92 4.50 -7.90 6.56
CA SER A 92 3.70 -8.62 7.56
C SER A 92 3.79 -8.03 8.97
N ARG A 93 4.83 -7.22 9.25
CA ARG A 93 5.06 -6.65 10.57
C ARG A 93 3.96 -5.69 11.03
N ILE A 94 3.53 -5.86 12.29
CA ILE A 94 2.67 -4.90 12.99
C ILE A 94 3.49 -3.67 13.35
N ARG A 95 3.01 -2.48 12.97
CA ARG A 95 3.64 -1.19 13.26
C ARG A 95 2.97 -0.50 14.44
N GLY A 96 3.77 0.03 15.35
CA GLY A 96 3.30 0.72 16.54
C GLY A 96 2.92 2.18 16.28
N GLU A 97 2.22 2.81 17.22
CA GLU A 97 1.85 4.23 17.15
C GLU A 97 3.07 5.17 17.17
N GLN A 98 4.08 4.81 17.97
CA GLN A 98 5.29 5.60 18.21
C GLN A 98 6.43 5.28 17.24
N GLU A 99 6.17 4.44 16.24
CA GLU A 99 7.19 4.10 15.24
C GLU A 99 7.43 5.30 14.31
N ILE A 100 8.70 5.55 14.01
CA ILE A 100 9.10 6.60 13.06
C ILE A 100 9.10 5.97 11.67
N PHE A 101 8.30 6.54 10.76
CA PHE A 101 8.25 6.04 9.39
C PHE A 101 9.32 6.70 8.52
N PRO A 102 9.97 5.95 7.61
CA PRO A 102 10.96 6.51 6.70
C PRO A 102 10.49 7.74 5.90
N TRP A 103 9.21 7.80 5.55
CA TRP A 103 8.58 8.91 4.82
C TRP A 103 7.99 10.00 5.72
N GLU A 104 8.13 9.91 7.05
CA GLU A 104 7.53 10.88 7.99
C GLU A 104 8.11 12.30 7.86
N HIS A 105 9.29 12.43 7.26
CA HIS A 105 9.89 13.72 6.94
C HIS A 105 9.22 14.42 5.74
N LEU A 106 8.38 13.72 4.98
CA LEU A 106 7.63 14.29 3.86
C LEU A 106 6.35 14.95 4.39
N SER A 107 6.17 16.23 4.11
CA SER A 107 4.95 16.96 4.47
C SER A 107 4.02 17.07 3.26
N CYS A 108 2.87 16.38 3.34
CA CYS A 108 1.74 16.56 2.41
C CYS A 108 0.62 17.43 3.01
N GLY A 109 0.90 18.10 4.12
CA GLY A 109 -0.05 18.91 4.88
C GLY A 109 -0.98 18.14 5.82
N VAL A 110 -1.15 16.83 5.62
CA VAL A 110 -1.90 15.95 6.54
C VAL A 110 -1.03 15.56 7.73
N SER A 111 -1.56 15.69 8.95
CA SER A 111 -0.81 15.32 10.16
C SER A 111 -0.83 13.81 10.41
N LYS A 112 0.27 13.28 10.97
CA LYS A 112 0.35 11.88 11.42
C LYS A 112 -0.78 11.53 12.42
N ALA A 113 -1.08 12.46 13.33
CA ALA A 113 -2.17 12.31 14.29
C ALA A 113 -3.54 12.13 13.62
N PHE A 114 -3.81 12.86 12.53
CA PHE A 114 -5.03 12.67 11.74
C PHE A 114 -5.08 11.27 11.14
N LEU A 115 -4.04 10.86 10.40
CA LEU A 115 -3.97 9.54 9.74
C LEU A 115 -4.15 8.40 10.74
N TYR A 116 -3.54 8.53 11.91
CA TYR A 116 -3.61 7.52 12.95
C TYR A 116 -5.01 7.41 13.59
N ARG A 117 -5.68 8.54 13.83
CA ARG A 117 -7.07 8.55 14.32
C ARG A 117 -8.03 7.91 13.31
N GLU A 118 -7.87 8.23 12.02
CA GLU A 118 -8.70 7.65 10.96
C GLU A 118 -8.45 6.14 10.81
N TRP A 119 -7.20 5.70 10.97
CA TRP A 119 -6.86 4.27 11.01
C TRP A 119 -7.51 3.53 12.18
N LYS A 120 -7.54 4.14 13.38
CA LYS A 120 -8.26 3.58 14.55
C LYS A 120 -9.77 3.44 14.27
N ARG A 121 -10.40 4.50 13.75
CA ARG A 121 -11.82 4.47 13.36
C ARG A 121 -12.12 3.39 12.32
N ALA A 122 -11.28 3.28 11.29
CA ALA A 122 -11.43 2.26 10.25
C ALA A 122 -11.36 0.84 10.83
N LYS A 123 -10.47 0.59 11.79
CA LYS A 123 -10.40 -0.70 12.50
C LYS A 123 -11.65 -0.99 13.34
N GLU A 124 -12.27 0.04 13.90
CA GLU A 124 -13.50 -0.04 14.67
C GLU A 124 -14.76 -0.06 13.77
N GLY A 125 -14.61 0.00 12.44
CA GLY A 125 -15.73 0.07 11.50
C GLY A 125 -16.51 1.39 11.55
N GLN A 126 -15.94 2.42 12.19
CA GLN A 126 -16.58 3.72 12.34
C GLN A 126 -16.34 4.58 11.11
N VAL A 127 -17.42 5.16 10.58
CA VAL A 127 -17.36 6.08 9.45
C VAL A 127 -16.99 7.48 9.93
N THR A 128 -16.05 8.11 9.23
CA THR A 128 -15.73 9.52 9.49
C THR A 128 -16.87 10.40 8.99
N PRO A 129 -17.46 11.26 9.84
CA PRO A 129 -18.59 12.09 9.48
C PRO A 129 -18.21 13.13 8.44
N ASN A 130 -19.21 13.64 7.72
CA ASN A 130 -19.02 14.68 6.71
C ASN A 130 -18.43 15.95 7.34
N CYS A 131 -17.51 16.62 6.63
CA CYS A 131 -16.87 17.86 7.06
C CYS A 131 -17.85 19.01 7.38
N ARG A 132 -19.10 18.96 6.89
CA ARG A 132 -20.17 19.91 7.24
C ARG A 132 -20.70 19.74 8.67
N VAL A 133 -20.60 18.54 9.23
CA VAL A 133 -21.04 18.24 10.61
C VAL A 133 -19.93 18.57 11.59
N SER A 134 -18.70 18.13 11.28
CA SER A 134 -17.50 18.42 12.05
C SER A 134 -16.29 18.37 11.14
N CYS A 135 -15.38 19.32 11.27
CA CYS A 135 -14.13 19.30 10.50
C CYS A 135 -13.33 18.04 10.84
N SER A 136 -12.99 17.24 9.83
CA SER A 136 -12.17 16.04 10.02
C SER A 136 -10.71 16.37 10.31
N GLY A 137 -10.21 17.57 9.99
CA GLY A 137 -8.80 17.92 10.16
C GLY A 137 -7.87 17.27 9.12
N CYS A 138 -8.39 16.98 7.93
CA CYS A 138 -7.69 16.37 6.79
C CYS A 138 -6.74 17.31 6.04
N CYS A 139 -6.28 18.40 6.68
CA CYS A 139 -5.45 19.50 6.13
C CYS A 139 -6.07 20.51 5.16
N SER A 140 -7.19 20.23 4.50
CA SER A 140 -7.75 21.16 3.48
C SER A 140 -8.05 22.57 4.01
N LYS A 141 -8.35 22.72 5.31
CA LYS A 141 -8.52 24.04 5.97
C LYS A 141 -7.23 24.87 5.95
N ASN A 142 -6.06 24.23 6.06
CA ASN A 142 -4.76 24.90 6.06
C ASN A 142 -4.34 25.38 4.66
N TYR A 143 -4.91 24.80 3.61
CA TYR A 143 -4.68 25.19 2.21
C TYR A 143 -5.72 26.18 1.68
N SER A 144 -6.59 26.74 2.53
CA SER A 144 -7.55 27.79 2.16
C SER A 144 -6.87 29.00 1.49
N ARG A 145 -5.62 29.31 1.87
CA ARG A 145 -4.79 30.35 1.24
C ARG A 145 -4.46 30.07 -0.24
N PHE A 146 -4.53 28.82 -0.68
CA PHE A 146 -4.24 28.38 -2.04
C PHE A 146 -5.53 28.07 -2.84
N GLY A 147 -6.68 28.61 -2.41
CA GLY A 147 -7.96 28.45 -3.13
C GLY A 147 -8.66 27.11 -2.86
N THR A 148 -8.19 26.30 -1.90
CA THR A 148 -8.88 25.06 -1.52
C THR A 148 -10.09 25.38 -0.64
N VAL A 149 -11.30 25.08 -1.12
CA VAL A 149 -12.53 25.31 -0.36
C VAL A 149 -12.82 24.11 0.54
N CYS A 150 -12.68 24.29 1.86
CA CYS A 150 -13.09 23.31 2.85
C CYS A 150 -14.49 23.69 3.40
N PRO A 151 -15.54 22.87 3.23
CA PRO A 151 -16.88 23.23 3.72
C PRO A 151 -16.98 23.31 5.25
N GLY A 152 -15.99 22.77 5.99
CA GLY A 152 -15.90 22.85 7.45
C GLY A 152 -15.01 23.99 7.97
N SER A 153 -14.51 24.87 7.11
CA SER A 153 -13.87 26.12 7.53
C SER A 153 -14.92 27.21 7.62
N SER A 154 -15.70 27.20 8.70
CA SER A 154 -16.38 28.43 9.12
C SER A 154 -15.30 29.50 9.34
N VAL A 155 -15.42 30.57 8.57
CA VAL A 155 -14.63 31.80 8.70
C VAL A 155 -14.80 32.29 10.14
N GLY A 156 -13.71 32.28 10.89
CA GLY A 156 -13.58 32.97 12.17
C GLY A 156 -12.35 33.85 12.07
#